data_AF-A0A9W8XQR8-F1
#
_entry.id   AF-A0A9W8XQR8-F1
#
_cell.length_a   1.000
_cell.length_b   1.000
_cell.length_c   1.000
_cell.angle_alpha   90.00
_cell.angle_beta   90.00
_cell.angle_gamma   90.00
#
_symmetry.space_group_name_H-M   'P 1'
#
loop_
_entity.id
_entity.type
_entity.pdbx_description
1 polymer ?
#
loop_
_entity_poly.entity_id
_entity_poly.type
_entity_poly.pdbx_seq_one_letter_code
_entity_poly.pdbx_strand_id
1 'polypeptide(L)'
;MRRLGDMYGYKKIYLIGWLWFSIWSIITGFSYTSNHIMFSACRALQGIGPALLIPNAVALIGRTLPVGKQRMIGFACFGACGPLGATAGAVFSALIAELAWWPWMFWVLGIVCLIVMGLAYIILPDENQEQVSGPVSAKPPKFDYWGTITGVSGLILINTALNQAPIVLWPTPYVGTLLGFGCLLLVVFVFVELHATDDPLIPIRGLGKDAIFALTCIVTGWASHGIWAYYLYLFLEGLRGQSALLTSAQTSPVAITGVLFAFSTVWLIHRFGVSYVMFIAMTCFMVGALLLATMPIHQTYWLHAFFSILIMPGAMNLSYPAANMLMSSALPKEKQGIAASLVSTMVNYSISSGWVLPARSTAT
;
A
#
# COMPACT_ATOMS: atom_id res chain seq x y z
N MET A 1 -1.89 -12.62 -5.44
CA MET A 1 -1.46 -12.05 -6.74
C MET A 1 -0.06 -12.46 -7.17
N ARG A 2 0.98 -12.41 -6.32
CA ARG A 2 2.34 -12.87 -6.67
C ARG A 2 2.40 -14.30 -7.23
N ARG A 3 1.72 -15.25 -6.58
CA ARG A 3 1.62 -16.66 -7.04
C ARG A 3 1.07 -16.80 -8.47
N LEU A 4 0.18 -15.91 -8.91
CA LEU A 4 -0.30 -15.91 -10.31
C LEU A 4 0.82 -15.54 -11.28
N GLY A 5 1.69 -14.60 -10.91
CA GLY A 5 2.89 -14.27 -11.68
C GLY A 5 3.89 -15.43 -11.73
N ASP A 6 4.07 -16.13 -10.60
CA ASP A 6 4.93 -17.33 -10.54
C ASP A 6 4.43 -18.46 -11.47
N MET A 7 3.11 -18.60 -11.64
CA MET A 7 2.48 -19.65 -12.46
C MET A 7 2.36 -19.29 -13.95
N TYR A 8 1.96 -18.05 -14.26
CA TYR A 8 1.58 -17.64 -15.62
C TYR A 8 2.58 -16.69 -16.30
N GLY A 9 3.63 -16.28 -15.58
CA GLY A 9 4.65 -15.34 -16.04
C GLY A 9 4.39 -13.91 -15.55
N TYR A 10 5.44 -13.24 -15.07
CA TYR A 10 5.32 -11.91 -14.47
C TYR A 10 4.96 -10.84 -15.50
N LYS A 11 5.52 -10.89 -16.72
CA LYS A 11 5.23 -9.89 -17.77
C LYS A 11 3.75 -9.90 -18.13
N LYS A 12 3.16 -11.09 -18.31
CA LYS A 12 1.74 -11.25 -18.67
C LYS A 12 0.81 -10.71 -17.58
N ILE A 13 1.04 -11.10 -16.33
CA ILE A 13 0.19 -10.63 -15.21
C ILE A 13 0.38 -9.11 -14.98
N TYR A 14 1.57 -8.57 -15.20
CA TYR A 14 1.83 -7.14 -15.12
C TYR A 14 1.03 -6.35 -16.17
N LEU A 15 0.98 -6.82 -17.43
CA LEU A 15 0.18 -6.19 -18.49
C LEU A 15 -1.33 -6.29 -18.22
N ILE A 16 -1.80 -7.46 -17.74
CA ILE A 16 -3.21 -7.64 -17.34
C ILE A 16 -3.56 -6.67 -16.21
N GLY A 17 -2.66 -6.46 -15.25
CA GLY A 17 -2.85 -5.50 -14.17
C GLY A 17 -3.08 -4.07 -14.67
N TRP A 18 -2.27 -3.62 -15.64
CA TRP A 18 -2.44 -2.29 -16.24
C TRP A 18 -3.72 -2.17 -17.05
N LEU A 19 -4.05 -3.19 -17.84
CA LEU A 19 -5.29 -3.23 -18.62
C LEU A 19 -6.52 -3.15 -17.70
N TRP A 20 -6.54 -3.97 -16.64
CA TRP A 20 -7.61 -3.98 -15.66
C TRP A 20 -7.75 -2.63 -14.96
N PHE A 21 -6.63 -2.07 -14.50
CA PHE A 21 -6.61 -0.76 -13.85
C PHE A 21 -7.11 0.35 -14.77
N SER A 22 -6.75 0.30 -16.06
CA SER A 22 -7.21 1.26 -17.07
C SER A 22 -8.72 1.16 -17.30
N ILE A 23 -9.24 -0.03 -17.58
CA ILE A 23 -10.66 -0.26 -17.87
C ILE A 23 -11.51 0.26 -16.71
N TRP A 24 -11.20 -0.15 -15.48
CA TRP A 24 -11.95 0.26 -14.31
C TRP A 24 -11.75 1.74 -13.97
N SER A 25 -10.61 2.35 -14.30
CA SER A 25 -10.44 3.81 -14.22
C SER A 25 -11.38 4.54 -15.16
N ILE A 26 -11.45 4.12 -16.42
CA ILE A 26 -12.34 4.74 -17.41
C ILE A 26 -13.81 4.60 -16.98
N ILE A 27 -14.22 3.40 -16.55
CA ILE A 27 -15.58 3.14 -16.06
C ILE A 27 -15.89 3.98 -14.81
N THR A 28 -14.93 4.15 -13.90
CA THR A 28 -15.10 5.01 -12.71
C THR A 28 -15.39 6.45 -13.12
N GLY A 29 -14.74 6.96 -14.17
CA GLY A 29 -15.04 8.29 -14.70
C GLY A 29 -16.50 8.43 -15.13
N PHE A 30 -17.11 7.41 -15.74
CA PHE A 30 -18.53 7.44 -16.13
C PHE A 30 -19.53 7.27 -14.98
N SER A 31 -19.06 7.03 -13.75
CA SER A 31 -19.95 6.86 -12.60
C SER A 31 -20.62 8.15 -12.14
N TYR A 32 -20.25 9.32 -12.68
CA TYR A 32 -20.92 10.58 -12.37
C TYR A 32 -22.43 10.55 -12.69
N THR A 33 -22.84 9.75 -13.67
CA THR A 33 -24.25 9.61 -14.09
C THR A 33 -25.01 8.62 -13.22
N SER A 34 -24.33 7.91 -12.32
CA SER A 34 -24.85 6.78 -11.56
C SER A 34 -24.79 7.03 -10.05
N ASN A 35 -25.41 6.14 -9.27
CA ASN A 35 -25.39 6.21 -7.81
C ASN A 35 -23.99 5.98 -7.22
N HIS A 36 -23.74 6.51 -6.01
CA HIS A 36 -22.50 6.33 -5.23
C HIS A 36 -22.06 4.86 -5.05
N ILE A 37 -23.01 3.93 -5.14
CA ILE A 37 -22.77 2.48 -5.10
C ILE A 37 -21.91 2.04 -6.30
N MET A 38 -22.21 2.53 -7.50
CA MET A 38 -21.42 2.20 -8.70
C MET A 38 -20.00 2.75 -8.57
N PHE A 39 -19.83 4.01 -8.15
CA PHE A 39 -18.50 4.58 -7.90
C PHE A 39 -17.70 3.73 -6.91
N SER A 40 -18.32 3.32 -5.80
CA SER A 40 -17.67 2.49 -4.78
C SER A 40 -17.28 1.11 -5.31
N ALA A 41 -18.16 0.46 -6.08
CA ALA A 41 -17.89 -0.83 -6.70
C ALA A 41 -16.75 -0.74 -7.74
N CYS A 42 -16.75 0.31 -8.57
CA CYS A 42 -15.68 0.55 -9.53
C CYS A 42 -14.34 0.79 -8.84
N ARG A 43 -14.31 1.54 -7.72
CA ARG A 43 -13.10 1.76 -6.91
C ARG A 43 -12.58 0.47 -6.28
N ALA A 44 -13.47 -0.39 -5.79
CA ALA A 44 -13.10 -1.71 -5.27
C ALA A 44 -12.46 -2.58 -6.36
N LEU A 45 -13.06 -2.62 -7.55
CA LEU A 45 -12.54 -3.39 -8.68
C LEU A 45 -11.23 -2.79 -9.21
N GLN A 46 -11.10 -1.46 -9.22
CA GLN A 46 -9.89 -0.76 -9.62
C GLN A 46 -8.69 -1.14 -8.72
N GLY A 47 -8.91 -1.38 -7.42
CA GLY A 47 -7.86 -1.79 -6.47
C GLY A 47 -7.18 -3.13 -6.81
N ILE A 48 -7.83 -4.00 -7.59
CA ILE A 48 -7.24 -5.26 -8.07
C ILE A 48 -6.04 -4.99 -9.00
N GLY A 49 -6.07 -3.89 -9.76
CA GLY A 49 -4.98 -3.50 -10.67
C GLY A 49 -3.63 -3.34 -9.97
N PRO A 50 -3.48 -2.38 -9.02
CA PRO A 50 -2.27 -2.22 -8.23
C PRO A 50 -1.84 -3.49 -7.48
N ALA A 51 -2.80 -4.31 -7.01
CA ALA A 51 -2.52 -5.58 -6.37
C ALA A 51 -1.85 -6.61 -7.31
N LEU A 52 -2.13 -6.55 -8.60
CA LEU A 52 -1.43 -7.31 -9.65
C LEU A 52 -0.10 -6.65 -10.02
N LEU A 53 -0.03 -5.32 -10.05
CA LEU A 53 1.16 -4.60 -10.53
C LEU A 53 2.35 -4.68 -9.57
N ILE A 54 2.16 -4.28 -8.31
CA ILE A 54 3.25 -4.09 -7.34
C ILE A 54 4.10 -5.35 -7.12
N PRO A 55 3.55 -6.53 -6.75
CA PRO A 55 4.36 -7.71 -6.48
C PRO A 55 5.06 -8.24 -7.74
N ASN A 56 4.43 -8.12 -8.91
CA ASN A 56 5.01 -8.58 -10.17
C ASN A 56 6.09 -7.63 -10.68
N ALA A 57 5.97 -6.31 -10.45
CA ALA A 57 7.03 -5.34 -10.73
C ALA A 57 8.30 -5.64 -9.92
N VAL A 58 8.15 -5.89 -8.61
CA VAL A 58 9.27 -6.27 -7.72
C VAL A 58 9.94 -7.55 -8.21
N ALA A 59 9.16 -8.55 -8.60
CA ALA A 59 9.69 -9.82 -9.11
C ALA A 59 10.42 -9.65 -10.45
N LEU A 60 9.89 -8.81 -11.33
CA LEU A 60 10.49 -8.50 -12.62
C LEU A 60 11.84 -7.80 -12.46
N ILE A 61 11.93 -6.79 -11.59
CA ILE A 61 13.21 -6.12 -11.25
C ILE A 61 14.22 -7.13 -10.69
N GLY A 62 13.76 -8.02 -9.81
CA GLY A 62 14.60 -9.05 -9.20
C GLY A 62 15.16 -10.07 -10.19
N ARG A 63 14.43 -10.35 -11.30
CA ARG A 63 14.85 -11.29 -12.35
C ARG A 63 15.67 -10.63 -13.45
N THR A 64 15.33 -9.40 -13.86
CA THR A 64 16.00 -8.72 -14.99
C THR A 64 17.34 -8.12 -14.60
N LEU A 65 17.51 -7.66 -13.36
CA LEU A 65 18.75 -7.02 -12.91
C LEU A 65 19.69 -8.02 -12.21
N PRO A 66 21.00 -8.01 -12.54
CA PRO A 66 21.97 -8.90 -11.92
C PRO A 66 22.15 -8.60 -10.43
N VAL A 67 22.45 -9.64 -9.65
CA VAL A 67 22.69 -9.53 -8.20
C VAL A 67 23.83 -8.55 -7.94
N GLY A 68 23.65 -7.64 -6.98
CA GLY A 68 24.63 -6.64 -6.58
C GLY A 68 24.10 -5.22 -6.72
N LYS A 69 25.00 -4.27 -7.01
CA LYS A 69 24.71 -2.83 -6.99
C LYS A 69 23.58 -2.44 -7.95
N GLN A 70 23.51 -3.03 -9.15
CA GLN A 70 22.50 -2.69 -10.15
C GLN A 70 21.08 -3.04 -9.66
N ARG A 71 20.87 -4.23 -9.11
CA ARG A 71 19.58 -4.63 -8.53
C ARG A 71 19.17 -3.77 -7.34
N MET A 72 20.12 -3.40 -6.47
CA MET A 72 19.86 -2.51 -5.34
C MET A 72 19.40 -1.13 -5.81
N ILE A 73 20.05 -0.56 -6.84
CA ILE A 73 19.62 0.70 -7.47
C ILE A 73 18.23 0.55 -8.09
N GLY A 74 17.95 -0.57 -8.77
CA GLY A 74 16.63 -0.84 -9.33
C GLY A 74 15.51 -0.83 -8.28
N PHE A 75 15.73 -1.49 -7.15
CA PHE A 75 14.77 -1.44 -6.03
C PHE A 75 14.68 -0.07 -5.36
N ALA A 76 15.78 0.68 -5.28
CA ALA A 76 15.76 2.05 -4.77
C ALA A 76 14.95 2.98 -5.67
N CYS A 77 15.12 2.89 -6.99
CA CYS A 77 14.31 3.62 -7.97
C CYS A 77 12.83 3.25 -7.87
N PHE A 78 12.51 1.96 -7.74
CA PHE A 78 11.13 1.51 -7.53
C PHE A 78 10.52 2.07 -6.23
N GLY A 79 11.30 2.10 -5.14
CA GLY A 79 10.88 2.72 -3.89
C GLY A 79 10.64 4.23 -4.04
N ALA A 80 11.52 4.93 -4.75
CA ALA A 80 11.42 6.36 -5.04
C ALA A 80 10.17 6.73 -5.89
N CYS A 81 9.67 5.80 -6.71
CA CYS A 81 8.42 6.01 -7.45
C CYS A 81 7.20 6.22 -6.54
N GLY A 82 7.21 5.70 -5.30
CA GLY A 82 6.13 5.90 -4.33
C GLY A 82 5.87 7.38 -3.99
N PRO A 83 6.83 8.10 -3.36
CA PRO A 83 6.67 9.52 -3.02
C PRO A 83 6.56 10.44 -4.24
N LEU A 84 7.26 10.12 -5.34
CA LEU A 84 7.13 10.86 -6.60
C LEU A 84 5.73 10.72 -7.19
N GLY A 85 5.20 9.51 -7.24
CA GLY A 85 3.84 9.23 -7.72
C GLY A 85 2.77 9.87 -6.85
N ALA A 86 2.94 9.86 -5.52
CA ALA A 86 2.02 10.55 -4.60
C ALA A 86 1.98 12.06 -4.87
N THR A 87 3.14 12.69 -5.03
CA THR A 87 3.23 14.14 -5.29
C THR A 87 2.70 14.51 -6.68
N ALA A 88 3.13 13.79 -7.73
CA ALA A 88 2.65 14.01 -9.08
C ALA A 88 1.14 13.77 -9.20
N GLY A 89 0.63 12.71 -8.55
CA GLY A 89 -0.79 12.40 -8.49
C GLY A 89 -1.60 13.47 -7.76
N ALA A 90 -1.12 13.97 -6.62
CA ALA A 90 -1.78 15.05 -5.87
C ALA A 90 -1.86 16.34 -6.71
N VAL A 91 -0.74 16.78 -7.29
CA VAL A 91 -0.68 17.99 -8.14
C VAL A 91 -1.59 17.84 -9.35
N PHE A 92 -1.55 16.70 -10.03
CA PHE A 92 -2.38 16.47 -11.22
C PHE A 92 -3.87 16.42 -10.87
N SER A 93 -4.23 15.78 -9.76
CA SER A 93 -5.60 15.73 -9.27
C SER A 93 -6.09 17.11 -8.86
N ALA A 94 -5.28 17.91 -8.17
CA ALA A 94 -5.61 19.28 -7.80
C ALA A 94 -5.80 20.20 -9.02
N LEU A 95 -4.92 20.09 -10.02
CA LEU A 95 -5.06 20.84 -11.28
C LEU A 95 -6.37 20.50 -11.99
N ILE A 96 -6.73 19.21 -12.09
CA ILE A 96 -8.00 18.82 -12.69
C ILE A 96 -9.18 19.28 -11.82
N ALA A 97 -9.06 19.26 -10.50
CA ALA A 97 -10.11 19.70 -9.60
C ALA A 97 -10.44 21.20 -9.77
N GLU A 98 -9.43 22.03 -10.04
CA GLU A 98 -9.60 23.47 -10.22
C GLU A 98 -9.95 23.85 -11.67
N LEU A 99 -9.37 23.20 -12.68
CA LEU A 99 -9.50 23.58 -14.09
C LEU A 99 -10.60 22.84 -14.84
N ALA A 100 -10.99 21.66 -14.35
CA ALA A 100 -11.87 20.75 -15.05
C ALA A 100 -12.83 20.05 -14.06
N TRP A 101 -13.54 19.07 -14.58
CA TRP A 101 -14.47 18.28 -13.79
C TRP A 101 -13.82 16.99 -13.28
N TRP A 102 -14.14 16.57 -12.05
CA TRP A 102 -13.50 15.43 -11.37
C TRP A 102 -13.43 14.10 -12.15
N PRO A 103 -14.38 13.72 -13.05
CA PRO A 103 -14.27 12.49 -13.83
C PRO A 103 -13.03 12.43 -14.72
N TRP A 104 -12.52 13.59 -15.15
CA TRP A 104 -11.31 13.68 -15.96
C TRP A 104 -10.08 13.10 -15.26
N MET A 105 -10.03 13.14 -13.92
CA MET A 105 -8.94 12.50 -13.17
C MET A 105 -8.86 11.00 -13.48
N PHE A 106 -10.01 10.35 -13.57
CA PHE A 106 -10.11 8.91 -13.82
C PHE A 106 -9.89 8.55 -15.29
N TRP A 107 -10.39 9.36 -16.23
CA TRP A 107 -10.15 9.14 -17.65
C TRP A 107 -8.68 9.32 -18.01
N VAL A 108 -8.04 10.39 -17.52
CA VAL A 108 -6.61 10.59 -17.76
C VAL A 108 -5.78 9.49 -17.12
N LEU A 109 -6.10 9.09 -15.88
CA LEU A 109 -5.44 7.94 -15.24
C LEU A 109 -5.57 6.68 -16.11
N GLY A 110 -6.77 6.40 -16.63
CA GLY A 110 -7.02 5.28 -17.53
C GLY A 110 -6.16 5.33 -18.80
N ILE A 111 -6.05 6.51 -19.43
CA ILE A 111 -5.22 6.73 -20.63
C ILE A 111 -3.73 6.52 -20.31
N VAL A 112 -3.23 7.11 -19.22
CA VAL A 112 -1.84 6.94 -18.77
C VAL A 112 -1.52 5.46 -18.52
N CYS A 113 -2.45 4.72 -17.91
CA CYS A 113 -2.30 3.28 -17.71
C CYS A 113 -2.14 2.51 -19.03
N LEU A 114 -2.88 2.86 -20.09
CA LEU A 114 -2.73 2.24 -21.41
C LEU A 114 -1.40 2.58 -22.07
N ILE A 115 -0.95 3.83 -21.95
CA ILE A 115 0.34 4.27 -22.48
C ILE A 115 1.46 3.49 -21.77
N VAL A 116 1.43 3.43 -20.44
CA VAL A 116 2.41 2.67 -19.65
C VAL A 116 2.36 1.18 -19.97
N MET A 117 1.17 0.60 -20.20
CA MET A 117 1.03 -0.78 -20.66
C MET A 117 1.70 -1.00 -22.02
N GLY A 118 1.50 -0.09 -22.99
CA GLY A 118 2.13 -0.17 -24.30
C GLY A 118 3.65 -0.06 -24.23
N LEU A 119 4.16 0.87 -23.42
CA LEU A 119 5.60 0.99 -23.14
C LEU A 119 6.14 -0.25 -22.45
N ALA A 120 5.43 -0.80 -21.46
CA ALA A 120 5.81 -2.02 -20.76
C ALA A 120 5.85 -3.23 -21.69
N TYR A 121 4.93 -3.31 -22.66
CA TYR A 121 4.93 -4.39 -23.65
C TYR A 121 6.19 -4.36 -24.53
N ILE A 122 6.62 -3.17 -24.95
CA ILE A 122 7.79 -2.96 -25.83
C ILE A 122 9.11 -3.10 -25.06
N ILE A 123 9.20 -2.52 -23.86
CA ILE A 123 10.47 -2.40 -23.11
C ILE A 123 10.78 -3.70 -22.35
N LEU A 124 9.76 -4.38 -21.82
CA LEU A 124 10.01 -5.56 -20.99
C LEU A 124 10.42 -6.74 -21.87
N PRO A 125 11.54 -7.41 -21.54
CA PRO A 125 11.93 -8.61 -22.27
C PRO A 125 10.86 -9.68 -22.10
N ASP A 126 10.60 -10.46 -23.15
CA ASP A 126 9.77 -11.65 -23.02
C ASP A 126 10.44 -12.64 -22.06
N GLU A 127 9.64 -13.25 -21.19
CA GLU A 127 10.14 -14.33 -20.33
C GLU A 127 10.48 -15.53 -21.22
N ASN A 128 11.74 -15.62 -21.64
CA ASN A 128 12.29 -16.85 -22.19
C ASN A 128 12.10 -17.94 -21.14
N GLN A 129 11.43 -19.02 -21.52
CA GLN A 129 11.10 -20.16 -20.65
C GLN A 129 12.34 -20.88 -20.06
N GLU A 130 13.56 -20.43 -20.39
CA GLU A 130 14.83 -21.09 -20.04
C GLU A 130 15.39 -20.73 -18.65
N GLN A 131 14.84 -19.75 -17.93
CA GLN A 131 15.33 -19.36 -16.58
C GLN A 131 14.44 -19.85 -15.42
N VAL A 132 13.88 -21.05 -15.53
CA VAL A 132 13.41 -21.84 -14.37
C VAL A 132 14.61 -22.53 -13.70
N SER A 133 15.69 -21.79 -13.47
CA SER A 133 16.95 -22.26 -12.86
C SER A 133 17.07 -21.76 -11.41
N GLY A 134 16.00 -21.95 -10.64
CA GLY A 134 16.06 -22.14 -9.19
C GLY A 134 15.60 -23.57 -8.90
N PRO A 135 16.01 -24.21 -7.78
CA PRO A 135 15.65 -25.59 -7.50
C PRO A 135 14.13 -25.74 -7.60
N VAL A 136 13.69 -26.45 -8.64
CA VAL A 136 12.29 -26.78 -8.88
C VAL A 136 11.89 -27.64 -7.71
N SER A 137 11.18 -27.04 -6.74
CA SER A 137 10.36 -27.85 -5.84
C SER A 137 9.50 -28.72 -6.74
N ALA A 138 9.61 -30.05 -6.58
CA ALA A 138 9.12 -31.06 -7.51
C ALA A 138 7.58 -31.11 -7.67
N LYS A 139 6.86 -30.07 -7.21
CA LYS A 139 5.42 -29.93 -7.33
C LYS A 139 5.09 -28.53 -7.86
N PRO A 140 4.22 -28.41 -8.88
CA PRO A 140 3.71 -27.11 -9.29
C PRO A 140 3.06 -26.44 -8.07
N PRO A 141 3.33 -25.15 -7.81
CA PRO A 141 2.71 -24.44 -6.69
C PRO A 141 1.19 -24.53 -6.83
N LYS A 142 0.54 -25.20 -5.87
CA LYS A 142 -0.93 -25.29 -5.85
C LYS A 142 -1.48 -23.97 -5.33
N PHE A 143 -2.45 -23.41 -6.04
CA PHE A 143 -3.14 -22.22 -5.58
C PHE A 143 -4.10 -22.61 -4.46
N ASP A 144 -3.94 -21.99 -3.28
CA ASP A 144 -4.84 -22.21 -2.16
C ASP A 144 -6.10 -21.35 -2.35
N TYR A 145 -7.09 -21.92 -3.04
CA TYR A 145 -8.36 -21.28 -3.31
C TYR A 145 -9.15 -21.01 -2.02
N TRP A 146 -9.17 -21.97 -1.09
CA TRP A 146 -9.99 -21.90 0.12
C TRP A 146 -9.42 -20.89 1.12
N GLY A 147 -8.11 -20.91 1.36
CA GLY A 147 -7.43 -19.91 2.18
C GLY A 147 -7.54 -18.51 1.58
N THR A 148 -7.41 -18.39 0.26
CA THR A 148 -7.55 -17.09 -0.42
C THR A 148 -8.97 -16.55 -0.30
N ILE A 149 -10.00 -17.34 -0.58
CA ILE A 149 -11.39 -16.88 -0.54
C ILE A 149 -11.78 -16.47 0.88
N THR A 150 -11.49 -17.31 1.87
CA THR A 150 -11.84 -17.03 3.27
C THR A 150 -11.07 -15.84 3.83
N GLY A 151 -9.75 -15.78 3.62
CA GLY A 151 -8.91 -14.70 4.10
C GLY A 151 -9.20 -13.36 3.44
N VAL A 152 -9.27 -13.31 2.10
CA VAL A 152 -9.55 -12.07 1.36
C VAL A 152 -10.95 -11.56 1.66
N SER A 153 -11.97 -12.42 1.67
CA SER A 153 -13.34 -12.01 1.97
C SER A 153 -13.47 -11.52 3.42
N GLY A 154 -12.84 -12.22 4.38
CA GLY A 154 -12.81 -11.78 5.77
C GLY A 154 -12.18 -10.40 5.96
N LEU A 155 -11.02 -10.16 5.34
CA LEU A 155 -10.35 -8.86 5.37
C LEU A 155 -11.19 -7.75 4.73
N ILE A 156 -11.83 -8.01 3.58
CA ILE A 156 -12.71 -7.03 2.91
C ILE A 156 -13.90 -6.67 3.81
N LEU A 157 -14.57 -7.65 4.42
CA LEU A 157 -15.75 -7.41 5.25
C LEU A 157 -15.41 -6.60 6.50
N ILE A 158 -14.33 -6.96 7.21
CA ILE A 158 -13.88 -6.21 8.39
C ILE A 158 -13.49 -4.80 7.98
N ASN A 159 -12.71 -4.66 6.90
CA ASN A 159 -12.30 -3.35 6.41
C ASN A 159 -13.51 -2.47 6.04
N THR A 160 -14.52 -3.06 5.39
CA THR A 160 -15.76 -2.36 5.03
C THR A 160 -16.52 -1.92 6.27
N ALA A 161 -16.68 -2.80 7.26
CA ALA A 161 -17.35 -2.45 8.52
C ALA A 161 -16.63 -1.31 9.24
N LEU A 162 -15.30 -1.39 9.33
CA LEU A 162 -14.46 -0.37 9.96
C LEU A 162 -14.57 0.99 9.25
N ASN A 163 -14.54 1.02 7.92
CA ASN A 163 -14.65 2.28 7.17
C ASN A 163 -16.07 2.86 7.16
N GLN A 164 -17.11 2.02 7.26
CA GLN A 164 -18.51 2.47 7.31
C GLN A 164 -18.94 2.95 8.70
N ALA A 165 -18.39 2.38 9.77
CA ALA A 165 -18.80 2.71 11.14
C ALA A 165 -18.71 4.22 11.48
N PRO A 166 -17.68 4.97 11.06
CA PRO A 166 -17.63 6.44 11.21
C PRO A 166 -18.75 7.20 10.50
N ILE A 167 -19.27 6.65 9.39
CA ILE A 167 -20.20 7.35 8.49
C ILE A 167 -21.65 7.08 8.92
N VAL A 168 -21.99 5.81 9.14
CA VAL A 168 -23.36 5.38 9.49
C VAL A 168 -23.58 5.14 10.98
N LEU A 169 -22.55 5.36 11.81
CA LEU A 169 -22.50 5.06 13.24
C LEU A 169 -22.50 3.55 13.57
N TRP A 170 -21.83 3.20 14.68
CA TRP A 170 -21.70 1.83 15.19
C TRP A 170 -23.00 1.07 15.46
N PRO A 171 -24.11 1.71 15.93
CA PRO A 171 -25.34 0.99 16.22
C PRO A 171 -26.04 0.40 14.98
N THR A 172 -25.60 0.78 13.78
CA THR A 172 -26.23 0.33 12.55
C THR A 172 -26.06 -1.19 12.36
N PRO A 173 -27.15 -1.98 12.25
CA PRO A 173 -27.09 -3.45 12.30
C PRO A 173 -26.15 -4.09 11.28
N TYR A 174 -26.06 -3.53 10.07
CA TYR A 174 -25.21 -4.11 9.03
C TYR A 174 -23.71 -3.99 9.34
N VAL A 175 -23.28 -2.99 10.13
CA VAL A 175 -21.87 -2.82 10.52
C VAL A 175 -21.45 -3.97 11.44
N GLY A 176 -22.29 -4.29 12.43
CA GLY A 176 -22.07 -5.41 13.34
C GLY A 176 -22.09 -6.76 12.63
N THR A 177 -22.99 -6.97 11.66
CA THR A 177 -23.04 -8.23 10.89
C THR A 177 -21.83 -8.40 9.98
N LEU A 178 -21.40 -7.34 9.27
CA LEU A 178 -20.19 -7.39 8.43
C LEU A 178 -18.95 -7.68 9.28
N LEU A 179 -18.83 -7.04 10.45
CA LEU A 179 -17.71 -7.26 11.36
C LEU A 179 -17.71 -8.70 11.90
N GLY A 180 -18.86 -9.16 12.42
CA GLY A 180 -18.99 -10.52 12.97
C GLY A 180 -18.74 -11.60 11.93
N PHE A 181 -19.31 -11.45 10.73
CA PHE A 181 -19.11 -12.40 9.64
C PHE A 181 -17.67 -12.37 9.10
N GLY A 182 -17.05 -11.19 9.02
CA GLY A 182 -15.65 -11.04 8.67
C GLY A 182 -14.71 -11.69 9.68
N CYS A 183 -14.96 -11.52 10.99
CA CYS A 183 -14.22 -12.21 12.05
C CYS A 183 -14.40 -13.73 11.97
N LEU A 184 -15.61 -14.22 11.71
CA LEU A 184 -15.88 -15.64 11.52
C LEU A 184 -15.09 -16.21 10.33
N LEU A 185 -15.06 -15.51 9.20
CA LEU A 185 -14.27 -15.92 8.02
C LEU A 185 -12.76 -15.91 8.28
N LEU A 186 -12.25 -14.98 9.08
CA LEU A 186 -10.84 -15.00 9.51
C LEU A 186 -10.55 -16.17 10.45
N VAL A 187 -11.46 -16.51 11.36
CA VAL A 187 -11.33 -17.70 12.20
C VAL A 187 -11.30 -18.96 11.34
N VAL A 188 -12.23 -19.09 10.40
CA VAL A 188 -12.25 -20.20 9.42
C VAL A 188 -10.97 -20.24 8.60
N PHE A 189 -10.46 -19.09 8.14
CA PHE A 189 -9.18 -19.00 7.44
C PHE A 189 -8.04 -19.56 8.30
N VAL A 190 -7.93 -19.15 9.57
CA VAL A 190 -6.91 -19.69 10.48
C VAL A 190 -7.08 -21.19 10.68
N PHE A 191 -8.30 -21.70 10.79
CA PHE A 191 -8.55 -23.14 10.90
C PHE A 191 -8.12 -23.91 9.66
N VAL A 192 -8.50 -23.43 8.47
CA VAL A 192 -8.11 -24.01 7.16
C VAL A 192 -6.58 -24.01 7.02
N GLU A 193 -5.95 -22.89 7.34
CA GLU A 193 -4.51 -22.71 7.27
C GLU A 193 -3.73 -23.64 8.21
N LEU A 194 -4.28 -23.90 9.41
CA LEU A 194 -3.63 -24.74 10.43
C LEU A 194 -3.84 -26.25 10.22
N HIS A 195 -4.91 -26.65 9.52
CA HIS A 195 -5.35 -28.06 9.45
C HIS A 195 -5.50 -28.64 8.03
N ALA A 196 -5.75 -27.82 7.01
CA ALA A 196 -6.19 -28.30 5.69
C ALA A 196 -5.17 -28.09 4.56
N THR A 197 -4.15 -27.24 4.74
CA THR A 197 -3.21 -26.87 3.67
C THR A 197 -1.78 -27.34 3.95
N ASP A 198 -1.21 -28.18 3.07
CA ASP A 198 0.19 -28.64 3.13
C ASP A 198 1.22 -27.52 2.86
N ASP A 199 0.79 -26.40 2.25
CA ASP A 199 1.60 -25.21 1.94
C ASP A 199 0.91 -23.90 2.38
N PRO A 200 0.96 -23.56 3.69
CA PRO A 200 0.27 -22.40 4.25
C PRO A 200 0.73 -21.07 3.60
N LEU A 201 -0.25 -20.26 3.22
CA LEU A 201 -0.17 -18.84 2.86
C LEU A 201 0.52 -17.95 3.91
N ILE A 202 0.40 -18.23 5.21
CA ILE A 202 1.05 -17.49 6.30
C ILE A 202 1.79 -18.50 7.19
N PRO A 203 3.13 -18.40 7.30
CA PRO A 203 3.90 -19.27 8.18
C PRO A 203 3.78 -18.83 9.65
N ILE A 204 2.57 -18.88 10.22
CA ILE A 204 2.28 -18.44 11.60
C ILE A 204 3.15 -19.20 12.61
N ARG A 205 3.41 -20.48 12.36
CA ARG A 205 4.24 -21.37 13.21
C ARG A 205 5.74 -21.04 13.18
N GLY A 206 6.19 -20.11 12.34
CA GLY A 206 7.61 -19.73 12.20
C GLY A 206 7.93 -18.27 12.55
N LEU A 207 6.95 -17.48 12.99
CA LEU A 207 7.19 -16.07 13.32
C LEU A 207 7.86 -15.94 14.68
N GLY A 208 9.14 -15.60 14.69
CA GLY A 208 9.89 -15.24 15.90
C GLY A 208 9.43 -13.92 16.51
N LYS A 209 9.92 -13.62 17.73
CA LYS A 209 9.59 -12.38 18.47
C LYS A 209 9.88 -11.11 17.66
N ASP A 210 11.00 -11.09 16.93
CA ASP A 210 11.40 -9.94 16.11
C ASP A 210 10.46 -9.69 14.93
N ALA A 211 9.91 -10.76 14.35
CA ALA A 211 8.94 -10.68 13.27
C ALA A 211 7.60 -10.12 13.78
N ILE A 212 7.13 -10.59 14.94
CA ILE A 212 5.90 -10.08 15.58
C ILE A 212 6.07 -8.60 15.96
N PHE A 213 7.23 -8.24 16.51
CA PHE A 213 7.55 -6.85 16.84
C PHE A 213 7.54 -5.97 15.58
N ALA A 214 8.19 -6.40 14.50
CA ALA A 214 8.20 -5.67 13.23
C ALA A 214 6.79 -5.48 12.65
N LEU A 215 5.95 -6.51 12.67
CA LEU A 215 4.55 -6.41 12.24
C LEU A 215 3.76 -5.43 13.10
N THR A 216 3.98 -5.45 14.43
CA THR A 216 3.32 -4.51 15.35
C THR A 216 3.70 -3.07 15.03
N CYS A 217 4.99 -2.78 14.86
CA CYS A 217 5.49 -1.46 14.46
C CYS A 217 4.90 -1.01 13.12
N ILE A 218 4.81 -1.92 12.14
CA ILE A 218 4.19 -1.62 10.84
C ILE A 218 2.72 -1.27 11.01
N VAL A 219 1.97 -2.07 11.78
CA VAL A 219 0.55 -1.83 11.98
C VAL A 219 0.29 -0.49 12.64
N THR A 220 0.97 -0.21 13.76
CA THR A 220 0.77 1.04 14.50
C THR A 220 1.29 2.27 13.73
N GLY A 221 2.45 2.15 13.09
CA GLY A 221 3.07 3.25 12.34
C GLY A 221 2.27 3.63 11.10
N TRP A 222 1.86 2.65 10.29
CA TRP A 222 1.10 2.90 9.06
C TRP A 222 -0.37 3.24 9.33
N ALA A 223 -0.95 2.81 10.45
CA ALA A 223 -2.24 3.31 10.91
C ALA A 223 -2.15 4.80 11.29
N SER A 224 -1.09 5.20 12.00
CA SER A 224 -0.82 6.61 12.30
C SER A 224 -0.56 7.43 11.03
N HIS A 225 0.13 6.86 10.03
CA HIS A 225 0.34 7.51 8.74
C HIS A 225 -0.96 7.72 7.99
N GLY A 226 -1.85 6.71 8.04
CA GLY A 226 -3.25 6.81 7.72
C GLY A 226 -3.75 8.10 8.37
N ILE A 227 -4.09 8.09 9.66
CA ILE A 227 -4.63 9.25 10.41
C ILE A 227 -3.96 10.60 10.09
N TRP A 228 -2.67 10.64 9.86
CA TRP A 228 -2.00 11.87 9.46
C TRP A 228 -2.43 12.38 8.07
N ALA A 229 -2.52 11.52 7.06
CA ALA A 229 -2.71 11.92 5.66
C ALA A 229 -4.03 12.67 5.41
N TYR A 230 -5.19 12.04 5.56
CA TYR A 230 -6.51 12.70 5.52
C TYR A 230 -6.75 13.81 6.55
N TYR A 231 -6.24 13.79 7.81
CA TYR A 231 -6.41 14.96 8.69
C TYR A 231 -5.56 16.13 8.21
N LEU A 232 -4.38 15.89 7.62
CA LEU A 232 -3.61 16.95 6.99
C LEU A 232 -4.41 17.62 5.86
N TYR A 233 -4.97 16.84 4.92
CA TYR A 233 -5.79 17.41 3.84
C TYR A 233 -7.07 18.09 4.37
N LEU A 234 -7.78 17.46 5.30
CA LEU A 234 -8.98 18.03 5.92
C LEU A 234 -8.67 19.34 6.67
N PHE A 235 -7.51 19.42 7.33
CA PHE A 235 -7.08 20.62 8.04
C PHE A 235 -6.67 21.74 7.09
N LEU A 236 -5.91 21.43 6.03
CA LEU A 236 -5.47 22.43 5.04
C LEU A 236 -6.63 22.94 4.18
N GLU A 237 -7.46 22.06 3.65
CA GLU A 237 -8.56 22.43 2.74
C GLU A 237 -9.82 22.83 3.51
N GLY A 238 -10.23 22.05 4.51
CA GLY A 238 -11.46 22.27 5.26
C GLY A 238 -11.35 23.38 6.31
N LEU A 239 -10.34 23.31 7.19
CA LEU A 239 -10.21 24.27 8.31
C LEU A 239 -9.49 25.55 7.92
N ARG A 240 -8.43 25.47 7.10
CA ARG A 240 -7.70 26.65 6.61
C ARG A 240 -8.27 27.23 5.31
N GLY A 241 -9.20 26.55 4.65
CA GLY A 241 -9.81 27.02 3.41
C GLY A 241 -8.83 27.13 2.24
N GLN A 242 -7.74 26.36 2.25
CA GLN A 242 -6.75 26.40 1.17
C GLN A 242 -7.29 25.70 -0.08
N SER A 243 -6.89 26.19 -1.26
CA SER A 243 -7.22 25.53 -2.52
C SER A 243 -6.47 24.20 -2.65
N ALA A 244 -7.02 23.27 -3.42
CA ALA A 244 -6.40 21.96 -3.67
C ALA A 244 -4.99 22.10 -4.29
N LEU A 245 -4.79 23.11 -5.16
CA LEU A 245 -3.49 23.37 -5.77
C LEU A 245 -2.47 23.87 -4.74
N LEU A 246 -2.89 24.77 -3.83
CA LEU A 246 -2.01 25.25 -2.76
C LEU A 246 -1.65 24.14 -1.78
N THR A 247 -2.61 23.29 -1.40
CA THR A 247 -2.37 22.10 -0.56
C THR A 247 -1.40 21.13 -1.24
N SER A 248 -1.54 20.90 -2.55
CA SER A 248 -0.61 20.07 -3.32
C SER A 248 0.79 20.68 -3.41
N ALA A 249 0.89 22.00 -3.55
CA ALA A 249 2.17 22.69 -3.52
C ALA A 249 2.85 22.58 -2.15
N GLN A 250 2.09 22.70 -1.05
CA GLN A 250 2.59 22.54 0.31
C GLN A 250 3.02 21.10 0.64
N THR A 251 2.39 20.09 0.05
CA THR A 251 2.77 18.69 0.25
C THR A 251 3.90 18.22 -0.67
N SER A 252 4.28 19.01 -1.68
CA SER A 252 5.33 18.67 -2.65
C SER A 252 6.71 18.30 -2.07
N PRO A 253 7.16 18.80 -0.90
CA PRO A 253 8.41 18.35 -0.30
C PRO A 253 8.47 16.83 -0.01
N VAL A 254 7.31 16.15 0.02
CA VAL A 254 7.23 14.69 0.16
C VAL A 254 8.00 13.96 -0.94
N ALA A 255 7.97 14.46 -2.18
CA ALA A 255 8.74 13.90 -3.28
C ALA A 255 10.24 13.92 -2.98
N ILE A 256 10.77 15.09 -2.61
CA ILE A 256 12.20 15.30 -2.41
C ILE A 256 12.70 14.47 -1.23
N THR A 257 12.05 14.60 -0.08
CA THR A 257 12.42 13.88 1.13
C THR A 257 12.23 12.38 0.99
N GLY A 258 11.14 11.94 0.36
CA GLY A 258 10.89 10.53 0.11
C GLY A 258 11.97 9.88 -0.76
N VAL A 259 12.42 10.57 -1.82
CA VAL A 259 13.54 10.12 -2.65
C VAL A 259 14.82 10.03 -1.81
N LEU A 260 15.17 11.09 -1.07
CA LEU A 260 16.36 11.10 -0.21
C LEU A 260 16.36 9.94 0.79
N PHE A 261 15.22 9.71 1.45
CA PHE A 261 15.08 8.61 2.39
C PHE A 261 15.20 7.25 1.70
N ALA A 262 14.50 7.04 0.58
CA ALA A 262 14.55 5.79 -0.19
C ALA A 262 15.98 5.38 -0.59
N PHE A 263 16.81 6.34 -1.02
CA PHE A 263 18.22 6.08 -1.32
C PHE A 263 19.08 5.90 -0.06
N SER A 264 18.77 6.61 1.02
CA SER A 264 19.52 6.50 2.28
C SER A 264 19.23 5.21 3.07
N THR A 265 18.08 4.56 2.86
CA THR A 265 17.64 3.40 3.66
C THR A 265 18.67 2.29 3.69
N VAL A 266 19.22 1.92 2.52
CA VAL A 266 20.23 0.87 2.40
C VAL A 266 21.48 1.21 3.22
N TRP A 267 21.96 2.45 3.07
CA TRP A 267 23.16 2.91 3.78
C TRP A 267 22.94 2.93 5.29
N LEU A 268 21.78 3.43 5.75
CA LEU A 268 21.40 3.47 7.16
C LEU A 268 21.34 2.06 7.77
N ILE A 269 20.74 1.11 7.05
CA ILE A 269 20.64 -0.28 7.51
C ILE A 269 22.03 -0.91 7.64
N HIS A 270 22.92 -0.70 6.66
CA HIS A 270 24.29 -1.23 6.72
C HIS A 270 25.12 -0.61 7.86
N ARG A 271 24.94 0.69 8.13
CA ARG A 271 25.74 1.42 9.11
C ARG A 271 25.27 1.22 10.55
N PHE A 272 23.96 1.20 10.79
CA PHE A 272 23.37 1.21 12.14
C PHE A 272 22.56 -0.04 12.47
N GLY A 273 22.29 -0.91 11.50
CA GLY A 273 21.47 -2.11 11.68
C GLY A 273 19.96 -1.84 11.53
N VAL A 274 19.22 -2.91 11.23
CA VAL A 274 17.79 -2.84 10.88
C VAL A 274 16.93 -2.33 12.04
N SER A 275 17.21 -2.74 13.28
CA SER A 275 16.41 -2.35 14.46
C SER A 275 16.50 -0.85 14.76
N TYR A 276 17.68 -0.24 14.58
CA TYR A 276 17.85 1.21 14.76
C TYR A 276 17.11 1.99 13.68
N VAL A 277 17.15 1.52 12.43
CA VAL A 277 16.40 2.13 11.33
C VAL A 277 14.89 2.05 11.57
N MET A 278 14.39 0.92 12.08
CA MET A 278 12.99 0.80 12.48
C MET A 278 12.61 1.78 13.58
N PHE A 279 13.48 1.96 14.59
CA PHE A 279 13.26 2.93 15.67
C PHE A 279 13.20 4.38 15.15
N ILE A 280 14.11 4.77 14.24
CA ILE A 280 14.06 6.08 13.57
C ILE A 280 12.72 6.25 12.85
N ALA A 281 12.29 5.23 12.09
CA ALA A 281 11.05 5.28 11.33
C ALA A 281 9.82 5.49 12.24
N MET A 282 9.75 4.77 13.37
CA MET A 282 8.68 4.93 14.36
C MET A 282 8.71 6.32 15.02
N THR A 283 9.90 6.86 15.27
CA THR A 283 10.07 8.22 15.79
C THR A 283 9.58 9.25 14.77
N CYS A 284 9.84 9.06 13.48
CA CYS A 284 9.33 9.91 12.41
C CYS A 284 7.80 9.86 12.33
N PHE A 285 7.16 8.69 12.47
CA PHE A 285 5.69 8.60 12.55
C PHE A 285 5.15 9.41 13.73
N MET A 286 5.73 9.21 14.92
CA MET A 286 5.32 9.91 16.14
C MET A 286 5.45 11.43 16.02
N VAL A 287 6.62 11.92 15.60
CA VAL A 287 6.89 13.37 15.49
C VAL A 287 6.04 13.99 14.39
N GLY A 288 5.90 13.34 13.23
CA GLY A 288 5.07 13.83 12.14
C GLY A 288 3.60 13.97 12.54
N ALA A 289 3.06 12.96 13.22
CA ALA A 289 1.69 12.99 13.74
C ALA A 289 1.51 14.02 14.87
N LEU A 290 2.48 14.12 15.78
CA LEU A 290 2.43 15.09 16.88
C LEU A 290 2.42 16.53 16.38
N LEU A 291 3.28 16.86 15.39
CA LEU A 291 3.32 18.19 14.79
C LEU A 291 1.99 18.56 14.11
N LEU A 292 1.30 17.58 13.49
CA LEU A 292 -0.04 17.81 12.95
C LEU A 292 -1.06 18.03 14.08
N ALA A 293 -1.00 17.23 15.14
CA ALA A 293 -1.93 17.29 16.26
C ALA A 293 -1.83 18.61 17.05
N THR A 294 -0.65 19.22 17.14
CA THR A 294 -0.44 20.50 17.84
C THR A 294 -0.51 21.71 16.91
N MET A 295 -0.85 21.53 15.64
CA MET A 295 -0.83 22.60 14.64
C MET A 295 -1.95 23.62 14.89
N PRO A 296 -1.63 24.92 15.09
CA PRO A 296 -2.65 25.96 15.18
C PRO A 296 -3.33 26.20 13.81
N ILE A 297 -4.62 26.55 13.86
CA ILE A 297 -5.43 26.82 12.66
C ILE A 297 -4.79 27.93 11.82
N HIS A 298 -4.52 29.07 12.43
CA HIS A 298 -3.86 30.20 11.77
C HIS A 298 -2.36 30.20 12.10
N GLN A 299 -1.58 29.52 11.26
CA GLN A 299 -0.13 29.50 11.36
C GLN A 299 0.51 29.52 9.98
N THR A 300 1.71 30.10 9.88
CA THR A 300 2.54 30.04 8.69
C THR A 300 2.94 28.59 8.38
N TYR A 301 2.94 28.25 7.09
CA TYR A 301 3.26 26.91 6.58
C TYR A 301 4.64 26.40 7.08
N TRP A 302 5.64 27.29 7.14
CA TRP A 302 7.03 26.99 7.47
C TRP A 302 7.29 26.51 8.90
N LEU A 303 6.26 26.46 9.75
CA LEU A 303 6.33 25.90 11.10
C LEU A 303 5.86 24.43 11.09
N HIS A 304 4.78 24.09 11.80
CA HIS A 304 4.40 22.70 12.02
C HIS A 304 4.12 21.93 10.73
N ALA A 305 3.44 22.57 9.75
CA ALA A 305 3.03 21.90 8.51
C ALA A 305 4.24 21.44 7.69
N PHE A 306 5.18 22.36 7.42
CA PHE A 306 6.39 22.05 6.66
C PHE A 306 7.19 20.90 7.29
N PHE A 307 7.49 20.98 8.60
CA PHE A 307 8.28 19.94 9.26
C PHE A 307 7.53 18.60 9.38
N SER A 308 6.21 18.62 9.59
CA SER A 308 5.39 17.41 9.62
C SER A 308 5.44 16.68 8.26
N ILE A 309 5.28 17.43 7.16
CA ILE A 309 5.36 16.95 5.78
C ILE A 309 6.77 16.48 5.41
N LEU A 310 7.81 17.14 5.93
CA LEU A 310 9.21 16.81 5.66
C LEU A 310 9.64 15.48 6.31
N ILE A 311 9.14 15.20 7.52
CA ILE A 311 9.56 14.04 8.33
C ILE A 311 8.79 12.77 7.97
N MET A 312 7.50 12.89 7.64
CA MET A 312 6.62 11.74 7.40
C MET A 312 7.15 10.75 6.34
N PRO A 313 7.75 11.18 5.21
CA PRO A 313 8.32 10.27 4.22
C PRO A 313 9.45 9.41 4.77
N GLY A 314 10.23 9.91 5.74
CA GLY A 314 11.23 9.11 6.44
C GLY A 314 10.61 7.92 7.17
N ALA A 315 9.44 8.13 7.79
CA ALA A 315 8.72 7.06 8.47
C ALA A 315 8.30 5.92 7.52
N MET A 316 7.76 6.27 6.35
CA MET A 316 7.31 5.29 5.35
C MET A 316 8.48 4.57 4.66
N ASN A 317 9.48 5.32 4.20
CA ASN A 317 10.57 4.79 3.37
C ASN A 317 11.63 4.00 4.17
N LEU A 318 11.74 4.24 5.48
CA LEU A 318 12.63 3.49 6.37
C LEU A 318 11.94 2.24 6.95
N SER A 319 10.67 2.36 7.38
CA SER A 319 9.96 1.24 8.02
C SER A 319 9.69 0.08 7.08
N TYR A 320 9.31 0.35 5.83
CA TYR A 320 8.92 -0.70 4.89
C TYR A 320 10.06 -1.67 4.55
N PRO A 321 11.28 -1.22 4.16
CA PRO A 321 12.39 -2.12 3.91
C PRO A 321 12.89 -2.80 5.19
N ALA A 322 12.91 -2.07 6.32
CA ALA A 322 13.32 -2.63 7.61
C ALA A 322 12.42 -3.79 8.05
N ALA A 323 11.09 -3.65 7.93
CA ALA A 323 10.15 -4.71 8.22
C ALA A 323 10.31 -5.91 7.29
N ASN A 324 10.47 -5.65 5.99
CA ASN A 324 10.72 -6.71 5.02
C ASN A 324 11.97 -7.52 5.34
N MET A 325 13.05 -6.87 5.79
CA MET A 325 14.28 -7.55 6.21
C MET A 325 14.08 -8.38 7.48
N LEU A 326 13.49 -7.82 8.55
CA LEU A 326 13.22 -8.54 9.80
C LEU A 326 12.31 -9.76 9.58
N MET A 327 11.31 -9.61 8.73
CA MET A 327 10.40 -10.69 8.36
C MET A 327 11.06 -11.76 7.50
N SER A 328 11.91 -11.35 6.55
CA SER A 328 12.61 -12.29 5.66
C SER A 328 13.73 -13.05 6.37
N SER A 329 14.34 -12.48 7.42
CA SER A 329 15.34 -13.19 8.25
C SER A 329 14.72 -14.21 9.18
N ALA A 330 13.44 -14.06 9.54
CA ALA A 330 12.72 -14.99 10.40
C ALA A 330 12.24 -16.26 9.68
N LEU A 331 12.30 -16.27 8.34
CA LEU A 331 11.75 -17.36 7.52
C LEU A 331 12.82 -17.97 6.59
N PRO A 332 12.67 -19.27 6.23
CA PRO A 332 13.50 -19.90 5.20
C PRO A 332 13.45 -19.14 3.87
N LYS A 333 14.53 -19.24 3.07
CA LYS A 333 14.68 -18.51 1.79
C LYS A 333 13.51 -18.72 0.84
N GLU A 334 12.93 -19.92 0.85
CA GLU A 334 11.81 -20.34 0.02
C GLU A 334 10.51 -19.60 0.39
N LYS A 335 10.40 -19.11 1.63
CA LYS A 335 9.21 -18.43 2.17
C LYS A 335 9.39 -16.91 2.30
N GLN A 336 10.53 -16.34 1.91
CA GLN A 336 10.76 -14.89 1.99
C GLN A 336 9.79 -14.08 1.13
N GLY A 337 9.35 -14.64 -0.01
CA GLY A 337 8.34 -14.00 -0.85
C GLY A 337 6.99 -13.82 -0.15
N ILE A 338 6.64 -14.74 0.74
CA ILE A 338 5.43 -14.69 1.56
C ILE A 338 5.57 -13.62 2.65
N ALA A 339 6.74 -13.53 3.28
CA ALA A 339 7.06 -12.51 4.28
C ALA A 339 6.82 -11.10 3.74
N ALA A 340 7.34 -10.82 2.54
CA ALA A 340 7.19 -9.51 1.91
C ALA A 340 5.73 -9.17 1.55
N SER A 341 4.96 -10.17 1.08
CA SER A 341 3.54 -9.96 0.84
C SER A 341 2.76 -9.68 2.12
N LEU A 342 3.10 -10.35 3.23
CA LEU A 342 2.44 -10.13 4.52
C LEU A 342 2.68 -8.70 5.03
N VAL A 343 3.93 -8.19 4.95
CA VAL A 343 4.25 -6.80 5.30
C VAL A 343 3.42 -5.82 4.47
N SER A 344 3.36 -6.04 3.14
CA SER A 344 2.58 -5.18 2.25
C SER A 344 1.08 -5.21 2.56
N THR A 345 0.52 -6.38 2.86
CA THR A 345 -0.88 -6.51 3.29
C THR A 345 -1.13 -5.74 4.58
N MET A 346 -0.26 -5.88 5.59
CA MET A 346 -0.39 -5.17 6.85
C MET A 346 -0.30 -3.66 6.67
N VAL A 347 0.61 -3.16 5.83
CA VAL A 347 0.70 -1.73 5.49
C VAL A 347 -0.62 -1.22 4.92
N ASN A 348 -1.13 -1.84 3.86
CA ASN A 348 -2.36 -1.39 3.20
C ASN A 348 -3.57 -1.45 4.15
N TYR A 349 -3.66 -2.52 4.94
CA TYR A 349 -4.75 -2.70 5.89
C TYR A 349 -4.69 -1.67 7.04
N SER A 350 -3.49 -1.32 7.48
CA SER A 350 -3.27 -0.36 8.58
C SER A 350 -3.62 1.06 8.16
N ILE A 351 -3.19 1.50 6.96
CA ILE A 351 -3.56 2.82 6.42
C ILE A 351 -5.08 2.96 6.36
N SER A 352 -5.79 1.91 5.92
CA SER A 352 -7.24 1.96 5.78
C SER A 352 -7.98 1.92 7.12
N SER A 353 -7.49 1.18 8.12
CA SER A 353 -8.15 1.05 9.42
C SER A 353 -7.83 2.17 10.42
N GLY A 354 -6.72 2.91 10.24
CA GLY A 354 -6.25 3.90 11.21
C GLY A 354 -7.26 5.00 11.55
N TRP A 355 -8.04 5.46 10.57
CA TRP A 355 -9.00 6.57 10.71
C TRP A 355 -10.22 6.31 11.59
N VAL A 356 -10.48 5.04 11.87
CA VAL A 356 -11.71 4.61 12.54
C VAL A 356 -11.67 4.91 14.03
N LEU A 357 -10.47 4.94 14.62
CA LEU A 357 -10.26 5.21 16.04
C LEU A 357 -10.65 6.66 16.44
N PRO A 358 -10.24 7.72 15.71
CA PRO A 358 -10.65 9.10 16.00
C PRO A 358 -12.16 9.37 15.87
N ALA A 359 -12.83 8.73 14.90
CA ALA A 359 -14.22 9.03 14.54
C ALA A 359 -15.25 8.77 15.64
N ARG A 360 -14.89 7.99 16.66
CA ARG A 360 -15.74 7.76 17.84
C ARG A 360 -15.85 9.00 18.73
N SER A 361 -14.87 9.91 18.70
CA SER A 361 -14.83 11.09 19.57
C SER A 361 -15.68 12.26 19.08
N THR A 362 -16.06 12.29 17.81
CA THR A 362 -16.92 13.34 17.22
C THR A 362 -18.42 12.98 17.26
N ALA A 363 -18.77 11.80 17.79
CA ALA A 363 -20.14 11.30 17.86
C ALA A 363 -20.77 11.42 19.26
N THR A 364 -20.13 12.18 20.16
CA THR A 364 -20.63 12.57 21.49
C THR A 364 -20.48 14.08 21.62
#